data_AF-A0A812YHV6-F1
#
_entry.id   AF-A0A812YHV6-F1
#
_cell.length_a   1.000
_cell.length_b   1.000
_cell.length_c   1.000
_cell.angle_alpha   90.00
_cell.angle_beta   90.00
_cell.angle_gamma   90.00
#
_symmetry.space_group_name_H-M   'P 1'
#
loop_
_entity.id
_entity.type
_entity.pdbx_description
1 polymer ?
#
loop_
_entity_poly.entity_id
_entity_poly.type
_entity_poly.pdbx_seq_one_letter_code
_entity_poly.pdbx_strand_id
1 'polypeptide(L)'
;MAFVDCTCVHQVDQVLMQQGINDIGGFLAASKELRVLWSSTYLSRLWCVFELAAYRKVNPTGKIILSPLFIERITLQIFLWLEALTSGFWYSRVLRSGRMELSGFVLFALLVIGCLAVPLIHSLRHSYLSKKILISSLDTFDVRNVECLVDSDRVRIHAAIVSWYGSLDAFSEYVRGPFREDVLGPLRTPGSIPFGYICVLATPLTSLCLEGLLALLKNDGVPTQNILAYSLSTILALPVLWFPALLVFLVFVCERCATRRQS
;
A
#
# COMPACT_ATOMS: atom_id res chain seq x y z
N MET A 1 1.57 -8.86 -18.13
CA MET A 1 0.17 -9.35 -18.11
C MET A 1 -0.11 -9.85 -16.70
N ALA A 2 -1.25 -9.48 -16.12
CA ALA A 2 -1.65 -9.91 -14.78
C ALA A 2 -3.04 -10.55 -14.89
N PHE A 3 -3.24 -11.68 -14.22
CA PHE A 3 -4.54 -12.32 -14.07
C PHE A 3 -5.18 -11.82 -12.78
N VAL A 4 -6.43 -11.36 -12.87
CA VAL A 4 -7.19 -10.85 -11.71
C VAL A 4 -8.51 -11.62 -11.67
N ASP A 5 -8.67 -12.48 -10.66
CA ASP A 5 -9.75 -13.47 -10.52
C ASP A 5 -11.14 -12.89 -10.86
N CYS A 6 -11.49 -11.76 -10.29
CA CYS A 6 -12.81 -11.15 -10.38
C CYS A 6 -13.11 -10.55 -11.76
N THR A 7 -12.08 -10.26 -12.55
CA THR A 7 -12.21 -9.72 -13.91
C THR A 7 -12.04 -10.78 -14.98
N CYS A 8 -11.28 -11.84 -14.68
CA CYS A 8 -10.94 -12.88 -15.64
C CYS A 8 -11.86 -14.10 -15.54
N VAL A 9 -12.49 -14.34 -14.38
CA VAL A 9 -13.51 -15.37 -14.20
C VAL A 9 -14.89 -14.72 -14.27
N HIS A 10 -15.77 -15.28 -15.10
CA HIS A 10 -17.12 -14.77 -15.25
C HIS A 10 -17.91 -14.98 -13.94
N GLN A 11 -18.47 -13.90 -13.37
CA GLN A 11 -19.08 -13.94 -12.03
C GLN A 11 -20.59 -14.25 -12.02
N VAL A 12 -21.25 -14.22 -13.19
CA VAL A 12 -22.72 -14.34 -13.30
C VAL A 12 -23.14 -15.68 -13.91
N ASP A 13 -22.62 -16.00 -15.10
CA ASP A 13 -22.80 -17.28 -15.78
C ASP A 13 -22.00 -18.39 -15.09
N GLN A 14 -22.70 -19.37 -14.52
CA GLN A 14 -22.11 -20.48 -13.79
C GLN A 14 -21.27 -21.42 -14.65
N VAL A 15 -21.60 -21.58 -15.93
CA VAL A 15 -20.85 -22.46 -16.84
C VAL A 15 -19.50 -21.84 -17.17
N LEU A 16 -19.50 -20.55 -17.53
CA LEU A 16 -18.27 -19.80 -17.79
C LEU A 16 -17.44 -19.60 -16.52
N MET A 17 -18.09 -19.44 -15.36
CA MET A 17 -17.41 -19.40 -14.06
C MET A 17 -16.65 -20.70 -13.81
N GLN A 18 -17.31 -21.86 -14.01
CA GLN A 18 -16.69 -23.16 -13.78
C GLN A 18 -15.55 -23.44 -14.76
N GLN A 19 -15.68 -23.04 -16.02
CA GLN A 19 -14.59 -23.11 -17.00
C GLN A 19 -13.40 -22.25 -16.55
N GLY A 20 -13.64 -21.00 -16.16
CA GLY A 20 -12.62 -20.11 -15.65
C GLY A 20 -11.91 -20.69 -14.42
N ILE A 21 -12.66 -21.29 -13.48
CA ILE A 21 -12.13 -21.97 -12.29
C ILE A 21 -11.18 -23.12 -12.67
N ASN A 22 -11.56 -23.94 -13.65
CA ASN A 22 -10.73 -25.06 -14.09
C ASN A 22 -9.39 -24.59 -14.70
N ASP A 23 -9.38 -23.40 -15.31
CA ASP A 23 -8.20 -22.82 -15.93
C ASP A 23 -7.27 -22.09 -14.94
N ILE A 24 -7.72 -21.76 -13.71
CA ILE A 24 -6.93 -21.05 -12.69
C ILE A 24 -5.59 -21.76 -12.45
N GLY A 25 -5.57 -23.09 -12.40
CA GLY A 25 -4.35 -23.87 -12.19
C GLY A 25 -3.27 -23.58 -13.24
N GLY A 26 -3.66 -23.41 -14.50
CA GLY A 26 -2.74 -23.05 -15.59
C GLY A 26 -2.19 -21.63 -15.44
N PHE A 27 -3.02 -20.67 -15.02
CA PHE A 27 -2.57 -19.30 -14.74
C PHE A 27 -1.61 -19.25 -13.56
N LEU A 28 -1.90 -19.99 -12.48
CA LEU A 28 -0.99 -20.10 -11.33
C LEU A 28 0.35 -20.70 -11.76
N ALA A 29 0.35 -21.74 -12.60
CA ALA A 29 1.56 -22.37 -13.11
C ALA A 29 2.42 -21.44 -13.98
N ALA A 30 1.79 -20.59 -14.80
CA ALA A 30 2.49 -19.66 -15.67
C ALA A 30 2.93 -18.37 -14.95
N SER A 31 2.46 -18.14 -13.71
CA SER A 31 2.70 -16.90 -12.97
C SER A 31 4.01 -16.91 -12.20
N LYS A 32 4.79 -15.83 -12.31
CA LYS A 32 6.06 -15.64 -11.57
C LYS A 32 5.85 -15.17 -10.12
N GLU A 33 4.74 -14.50 -9.87
CA GLU A 33 4.37 -13.91 -8.58
C GLU A 33 2.87 -14.05 -8.36
N LEU A 34 2.46 -14.46 -7.16
CA LEU A 34 1.08 -14.34 -6.68
C LEU A 34 0.99 -13.11 -5.78
N ARG A 35 0.27 -12.09 -6.23
CA ARG A 35 0.01 -10.88 -5.45
C ARG A 35 -1.40 -10.89 -4.91
N VAL A 36 -1.51 -10.96 -3.60
CA VAL A 36 -2.78 -10.96 -2.88
C VAL A 36 -3.04 -9.57 -2.32
N LEU A 37 -4.15 -8.96 -2.74
CA LEU A 37 -4.68 -7.75 -2.12
C LEU A 37 -5.34 -8.16 -0.80
N TRP A 38 -4.60 -8.02 0.30
CA TRP A 38 -5.02 -8.60 1.57
C TRP A 38 -6.20 -7.85 2.18
N SER A 39 -7.16 -8.62 2.70
CA SER A 39 -8.25 -8.19 3.56
C SER A 39 -8.36 -9.12 4.77
N SER A 40 -9.02 -8.68 5.84
CA SER A 40 -9.18 -9.47 7.07
C SER A 40 -9.87 -10.82 6.86
N THR A 41 -10.64 -10.98 5.78
CA THR A 41 -11.37 -12.20 5.42
C THR A 41 -10.62 -13.06 4.41
N TYR A 42 -9.38 -12.72 4.02
CA TYR A 42 -8.65 -13.50 3.02
C TYR A 42 -8.40 -14.94 3.50
N LEU A 43 -7.87 -15.10 4.71
CA LEU A 43 -7.56 -16.41 5.29
C LEU A 43 -8.82 -17.15 5.80
N SER A 44 -9.98 -16.50 5.84
CA SER A 44 -11.25 -17.14 6.22
C SER A 44 -12.00 -17.73 5.03
N ARG A 45 -11.55 -17.51 3.78
CA ARG A 45 -12.22 -18.03 2.58
C ARG A 45 -11.47 -19.20 1.96
N LEU A 46 -12.15 -20.34 1.78
CA LEU A 46 -11.50 -21.59 1.37
C LEU A 46 -10.87 -21.50 -0.02
N TRP A 47 -11.53 -20.84 -0.96
CA TRP A 47 -10.99 -20.63 -2.31
C TRP A 47 -9.69 -19.81 -2.30
N CYS A 48 -9.60 -18.75 -1.52
CA CYS A 48 -8.37 -17.95 -1.38
C CYS A 48 -7.21 -18.75 -0.77
N VAL A 49 -7.53 -19.60 0.20
CA VAL A 49 -6.56 -20.52 0.81
C VAL A 49 -6.11 -21.59 -0.18
N PHE A 50 -7.02 -22.09 -1.01
CA PHE A 50 -6.70 -23.04 -2.06
C PHE A 50 -5.77 -22.45 -3.11
N GLU A 51 -6.03 -21.22 -3.59
CA GLU A 51 -5.14 -20.52 -4.54
C GLU A 51 -3.73 -20.36 -3.98
N LEU A 52 -3.64 -20.01 -2.69
CA LEU A 52 -2.37 -19.91 -1.98
C LEU A 52 -1.62 -21.26 -1.97
N ALA A 53 -2.32 -22.34 -1.60
CA ALA A 53 -1.77 -23.68 -1.55
C ALA A 53 -1.32 -24.17 -2.93
N ALA A 54 -2.18 -24.01 -3.93
CA ALA A 54 -1.96 -24.42 -5.31
C ALA A 54 -0.77 -23.67 -5.92
N TYR A 55 -0.72 -22.34 -5.76
CA TYR A 55 0.36 -21.53 -6.30
C TYR A 55 1.72 -21.94 -5.72
N ARG A 56 1.82 -22.13 -4.41
CA ARG A 56 3.08 -22.56 -3.79
C ARG A 56 3.50 -23.94 -4.26
N LYS A 57 2.55 -24.86 -4.45
CA LYS A 57 2.87 -26.21 -4.90
C LYS A 57 3.41 -26.24 -6.32
N VAL A 58 2.81 -25.45 -7.21
CA VAL A 58 3.21 -25.37 -8.62
C VAL A 58 4.45 -24.48 -8.80
N ASN A 59 4.65 -23.49 -7.94
CA ASN A 59 5.81 -22.59 -7.93
C ASN A 59 6.51 -22.59 -6.56
N PRO A 60 7.33 -23.61 -6.25
CA PRO A 60 7.99 -23.72 -4.93
C PRO A 60 8.83 -22.50 -4.57
N THR A 61 9.55 -21.95 -5.55
CA THR A 61 10.38 -20.74 -5.44
C THR A 61 9.64 -19.47 -5.85
N GLY A 62 8.37 -19.58 -6.23
CA GLY A 62 7.53 -18.46 -6.64
C GLY A 62 7.32 -17.47 -5.51
N LYS A 63 7.23 -16.19 -5.84
CA LYS A 63 7.04 -15.13 -4.85
C LYS A 63 5.56 -15.00 -4.51
N ILE A 64 5.22 -14.92 -3.23
CA ILE A 64 3.87 -14.60 -2.75
C ILE A 64 3.95 -13.29 -1.99
N ILE A 65 3.19 -12.29 -2.43
CA ILE A 65 3.16 -10.97 -1.78
C ILE A 65 1.75 -10.68 -1.31
N LEU A 66 1.59 -10.56 0.01
CA LEU A 66 0.42 -9.94 0.61
C LEU A 66 0.63 -8.43 0.60
N SER A 67 -0.09 -7.75 -0.30
CA SER A 67 -0.12 -6.29 -0.41
C SER A 67 -1.36 -5.79 0.29
N PRO A 68 -1.24 -5.22 1.50
CA PRO A 68 -2.39 -4.65 2.17
C PRO A 68 -2.70 -3.27 1.59
N LEU A 69 -3.97 -3.02 1.25
CA LEU A 69 -4.45 -1.80 0.57
C LEU A 69 -4.34 -0.49 1.39
N PHE A 70 -3.74 -0.54 2.58
CA PHE A 70 -3.67 0.62 3.46
C PHE A 70 -2.58 1.61 3.07
N ILE A 71 -1.47 1.16 2.48
CA ILE A 71 -0.33 2.03 2.13
C ILE A 71 -0.76 2.98 1.02
N GLU A 72 -1.46 2.45 0.02
CA GLU A 72 -1.98 3.18 -1.13
C GLU A 72 -2.99 4.24 -0.68
N ARG A 73 -3.89 3.88 0.25
CA ARG A 73 -4.88 4.82 0.80
C ARG A 73 -4.23 5.97 1.58
N ILE A 74 -3.26 5.66 2.45
CA ILE A 74 -2.53 6.67 3.23
C ILE A 74 -1.72 7.57 2.30
N THR A 75 -1.05 6.99 1.30
CA THR A 75 -0.27 7.72 0.29
C THR A 75 -1.18 8.68 -0.47
N LEU A 76 -2.32 8.21 -0.96
CA LEU A 76 -3.28 9.05 -1.68
C LEU A 76 -3.78 10.21 -0.81
N GLN A 77 -4.09 9.95 0.46
CA GLN A 77 -4.48 11.00 1.38
C GLN A 77 -3.37 12.05 1.51
N ILE A 78 -2.15 11.67 1.88
CA ILE A 78 -1.03 12.61 2.03
C ILE A 78 -0.78 13.38 0.72
N PHE A 79 -0.84 12.70 -0.42
CA PHE A 79 -0.70 13.32 -1.73
C PHE A 79 -1.74 14.42 -1.96
N LEU A 80 -3.02 14.12 -1.75
CA LEU A 80 -4.11 15.10 -1.93
C LEU A 80 -3.97 16.30 -0.98
N TRP A 81 -3.44 16.09 0.22
CA TRP A 81 -3.18 17.20 1.13
C TRP A 81 -2.06 18.10 0.65
N LEU A 82 -0.94 17.49 0.22
CA LEU A 82 0.20 18.23 -0.29
C LEU A 82 -0.22 19.03 -1.52
N GLU A 83 -0.97 18.42 -2.44
CA GLU A 83 -1.52 19.11 -3.60
C GLU A 83 -2.48 20.24 -3.23
N ALA A 84 -3.34 20.06 -2.22
CA ALA A 84 -4.21 21.12 -1.74
C ALA A 84 -3.42 22.31 -1.16
N LEU A 85 -2.36 22.03 -0.40
CA LEU A 85 -1.48 23.05 0.18
C LEU A 85 -0.70 23.82 -0.89
N THR A 86 -0.10 23.13 -1.87
CA THR A 86 0.63 23.76 -2.98
C THR A 86 -0.32 24.57 -3.87
N SER A 87 -1.51 24.04 -4.17
CA SER A 87 -2.53 24.76 -4.95
C SER A 87 -3.03 26.01 -4.24
N GLY A 88 -3.28 25.93 -2.92
CA GLY A 88 -3.67 27.09 -2.12
C GLY A 88 -2.58 28.15 -2.01
N PHE A 89 -1.31 27.74 -1.94
CA PHE A 89 -0.18 28.66 -2.02
C PHE A 89 -0.21 29.45 -3.33
N TRP A 90 -0.34 28.77 -4.48
CA TRP A 90 -0.41 29.43 -5.78
C TRP A 90 -1.64 30.32 -5.93
N TYR A 91 -2.80 29.84 -5.50
CA TYR A 91 -4.04 30.61 -5.51
C TYR A 91 -3.89 31.92 -4.74
N SER A 92 -3.27 31.89 -3.55
CA SER A 92 -3.01 33.09 -2.74
C SER A 92 -2.09 34.11 -3.45
N ARG A 93 -1.15 33.64 -4.28
CA ARG A 93 -0.22 34.48 -5.04
C ARG A 93 -0.86 35.07 -6.30
N VAL A 94 -1.66 34.29 -7.01
CA VAL A 94 -2.26 34.69 -8.29
C VAL A 94 -3.36 35.73 -8.10
N LEU A 95 -4.31 35.51 -7.20
CA LEU A 95 -5.44 36.44 -7.03
C LEU A 95 -5.06 37.80 -6.43
N ARG A 96 -3.99 37.85 -5.64
CA ARG A 96 -3.57 39.08 -4.94
C ARG A 96 -2.42 39.81 -5.63
N SER A 97 -2.36 39.73 -6.97
CA SER A 97 -1.36 40.44 -7.79
C SER A 97 0.09 40.17 -7.36
N GLY A 98 0.39 38.94 -6.94
CA GLY A 98 1.73 38.52 -6.51
C GLY A 98 2.06 38.80 -5.03
N ARG A 99 1.25 39.56 -4.30
CA ARG A 99 1.45 39.82 -2.85
C ARG A 99 0.84 38.68 -2.02
N MET A 100 1.68 37.98 -1.24
CA MET A 100 1.20 36.95 -0.33
C MET A 100 0.59 37.59 0.92
N GLU A 101 -0.71 37.42 1.13
CA GLU A 101 -1.34 37.71 2.41
C GLU A 101 -1.13 36.52 3.35
N LEU A 102 -0.08 36.61 4.17
CA LEU A 102 0.37 35.53 5.03
C LEU A 102 -0.75 35.00 5.95
N SER A 103 -1.59 35.88 6.49
CA SER A 103 -2.70 35.50 7.38
C SER A 103 -3.74 34.60 6.70
N GLY A 104 -4.15 34.95 5.48
CA GLY A 104 -5.12 34.16 4.71
C GLY A 104 -4.58 32.79 4.31
N PHE A 105 -3.32 32.72 3.87
CA PHE A 105 -2.66 31.45 3.56
C PHE A 105 -2.48 30.57 4.81
N VAL A 106 -2.05 31.15 5.93
CA VAL A 106 -1.90 30.40 7.20
C VAL A 106 -3.24 29.84 7.65
N LEU A 107 -4.33 30.62 7.59
CA LEU A 107 -5.66 30.13 7.94
C LEU A 107 -6.09 28.98 7.01
N PHE A 108 -5.89 29.12 5.70
CA PHE A 108 -6.17 28.05 4.74
C PHE A 108 -5.36 26.79 5.04
N ALA A 109 -4.05 26.93 5.27
CA ALA A 109 -3.17 25.80 5.59
C ALA A 109 -3.62 25.08 6.87
N LEU A 110 -3.98 25.82 7.93
CA LEU A 110 -4.50 25.25 9.17
C LEU A 110 -5.82 24.50 8.95
N LEU A 111 -6.73 25.03 8.12
CA LEU A 111 -7.98 24.36 7.77
C LEU A 111 -7.73 23.07 6.99
N VAL A 112 -6.85 23.09 5.98
CA VAL A 112 -6.50 21.90 5.19
C VAL A 112 -5.85 20.83 6.07
N ILE A 113 -4.89 21.22 6.92
CA ILE A 113 -4.24 20.30 7.86
C ILE A 113 -5.27 19.72 8.83
N GLY A 114 -6.14 20.55 9.42
CA GLY A 114 -7.15 20.11 10.39
C GLY A 114 -8.21 19.20 9.79
N CYS A 115 -8.80 19.59 8.66
CA CYS A 115 -9.86 18.82 7.98
C CYS A 115 -9.37 17.43 7.57
N LEU A 116 -8.12 17.35 7.14
CA LEU A 116 -7.62 16.12 6.57
C LEU A 116 -6.94 15.23 7.63
N ALA A 117 -6.44 15.78 8.74
CA ALA A 117 -5.84 15.04 9.85
C ALA A 117 -6.69 13.89 10.39
N VAL A 118 -8.00 14.10 10.52
CA VAL A 118 -8.91 13.08 11.04
C VAL A 118 -8.94 11.83 10.11
N PRO A 119 -9.20 11.95 8.79
CA PRO A 119 -9.08 10.84 7.83
C PRO A 119 -7.74 10.08 7.88
N LEU A 120 -6.62 10.79 8.00
CA LEU A 120 -5.30 10.17 8.06
C LEU A 120 -5.10 9.39 9.35
N ILE A 121 -5.46 9.97 10.50
CA ILE A 121 -5.40 9.27 11.80
C ILE A 121 -6.31 8.04 11.77
N HIS A 122 -7.52 8.15 11.22
CA HIS A 122 -8.43 7.02 11.06
C HIS A 122 -7.81 5.91 10.19
N SER A 123 -7.19 6.28 9.06
CA SER A 123 -6.57 5.33 8.13
C SER A 123 -5.34 4.66 8.72
N LEU A 124 -4.50 5.41 9.45
CA LEU A 124 -3.36 4.88 10.21
C LEU A 124 -3.81 3.91 11.30
N ARG A 125 -4.87 4.26 12.06
CA ARG A 125 -5.44 3.37 13.08
C ARG A 125 -6.00 2.10 12.46
N HIS A 126 -6.75 2.22 11.37
CA HIS A 126 -7.28 1.07 10.64
C HIS A 126 -6.15 0.17 10.12
N SER A 127 -5.12 0.75 9.48
CA SER A 127 -3.92 0.05 9.03
C SER A 127 -3.25 -0.76 10.14
N TYR A 128 -3.13 -0.16 11.32
CA TYR A 128 -2.55 -0.83 12.48
C TYR A 128 -3.41 -2.00 12.96
N LEU A 129 -4.73 -1.82 13.08
CA LEU A 129 -5.65 -2.89 13.45
C LEU A 129 -5.64 -4.02 12.42
N SER A 130 -5.64 -3.68 11.14
CA SER A 130 -5.49 -4.63 10.03
C SER A 130 -4.21 -5.45 10.15
N LYS A 131 -3.05 -4.82 10.43
CA LYS A 131 -1.77 -5.55 10.65
C LYS A 131 -1.87 -6.51 11.84
N LYS A 132 -2.53 -6.12 12.93
CA LYS A 132 -2.78 -7.00 14.08
C LYS A 132 -3.65 -8.20 13.72
N ILE A 133 -4.74 -7.95 13.00
CA ILE A 133 -5.65 -9.01 12.53
C ILE A 133 -4.88 -9.97 11.63
N LEU A 134 -4.09 -9.48 10.66
CA LEU A 134 -3.25 -10.32 9.80
C LEU A 134 -2.34 -11.24 10.61
N ILE A 135 -1.58 -10.69 11.57
CA ILE A 135 -0.66 -11.46 12.39
C ILE A 135 -1.42 -12.52 13.19
N SER A 136 -2.51 -12.12 13.86
CA SER A 136 -3.33 -13.03 14.65
C SER A 136 -3.96 -14.13 13.80
N SER A 137 -4.48 -13.79 12.61
CA SER A 137 -5.09 -14.75 11.69
C SER A 137 -4.08 -15.74 11.13
N LEU A 138 -2.81 -15.34 10.95
CA LEU A 138 -1.74 -16.26 10.57
C LEU A 138 -1.35 -17.18 11.74
N ASP A 139 -1.30 -16.66 12.97
CA ASP A 139 -0.93 -17.44 14.16
C ASP A 139 -1.97 -18.52 14.49
N THR A 140 -3.26 -18.21 14.37
CA THR A 140 -4.37 -19.13 14.72
C THR A 140 -4.99 -19.83 13.51
N PHE A 141 -4.41 -19.68 12.31
CA PHE A 141 -4.96 -20.21 11.07
C PHE A 141 -5.22 -21.71 11.14
N ASP A 142 -6.43 -22.20 10.83
CA ASP A 142 -6.72 -23.62 10.66
C ASP A 142 -7.62 -23.81 9.44
N VAL A 143 -7.15 -24.58 8.46
CA VAL A 143 -7.87 -24.83 7.21
C VAL A 143 -9.27 -25.44 7.42
N ARG A 144 -9.48 -26.18 8.51
CA ARG A 144 -10.78 -26.80 8.82
C ARG A 144 -11.85 -25.78 9.19
N ASN A 145 -11.44 -24.66 9.80
CA ASN A 145 -12.33 -23.61 10.30
C ASN A 145 -12.64 -22.54 9.24
N VAL A 146 -12.14 -22.72 8.02
CA VAL A 146 -12.31 -21.77 6.92
C VAL A 146 -13.73 -21.86 6.35
N GLU A 147 -14.31 -20.72 6.01
CA GLU A 147 -15.63 -20.58 5.40
C GLU A 147 -15.60 -21.08 3.95
N CYS A 148 -16.65 -21.79 3.56
CA CYS A 148 -16.83 -22.27 2.20
C CYS A 148 -18.27 -21.95 1.78
N LEU A 149 -18.43 -21.28 0.63
CA LEU A 149 -19.75 -20.93 0.11
C LEU A 149 -20.47 -22.15 -0.48
N VAL A 150 -19.70 -23.14 -0.95
CA VAL A 150 -20.21 -24.33 -1.64
C VAL A 150 -19.61 -25.58 -1.00
N ASP A 151 -20.40 -26.32 -0.22
CA ASP A 151 -19.89 -27.47 0.54
C ASP A 151 -19.27 -28.57 -0.34
N SER A 152 -19.69 -28.72 -1.61
CA SER A 152 -19.05 -29.65 -2.54
C SER A 152 -17.59 -29.28 -2.84
N ASP A 153 -17.26 -27.99 -2.84
CA ASP A 153 -15.89 -27.52 -3.05
C ASP A 153 -15.02 -27.83 -1.85
N ARG A 154 -15.59 -27.81 -0.63
CA ARG A 154 -14.85 -28.13 0.60
C ARG A 154 -14.17 -29.50 0.51
N VAL A 155 -14.92 -30.52 0.09
CA VAL A 155 -14.40 -31.89 -0.03
C VAL A 155 -13.29 -31.97 -1.07
N ARG A 156 -13.51 -31.36 -2.24
CA ARG A 156 -12.54 -31.37 -3.35
C ARG A 156 -11.25 -30.61 -2.99
N ILE A 157 -11.38 -29.42 -2.43
CA ILE A 157 -10.25 -28.58 -2.02
C ILE A 157 -9.47 -29.24 -0.89
N HIS A 158 -10.14 -29.79 0.13
CA HIS A 158 -9.44 -30.50 1.21
C HIS A 158 -8.69 -31.73 0.67
N ALA A 159 -9.29 -32.51 -0.24
CA ALA A 159 -8.61 -33.63 -0.86
C ALA A 159 -7.37 -33.19 -1.66
N ALA A 160 -7.47 -32.09 -2.41
CA ALA A 160 -6.33 -31.52 -3.13
C ALA A 160 -5.21 -31.07 -2.17
N ILE A 161 -5.54 -30.36 -1.10
CA ILE A 161 -4.59 -29.91 -0.07
C ILE A 161 -3.90 -31.11 0.57
N VAL A 162 -4.65 -32.15 0.94
CA VAL A 162 -4.09 -33.40 1.48
C VAL A 162 -3.14 -34.06 0.48
N SER A 163 -3.49 -34.09 -0.82
CA SER A 163 -2.60 -34.65 -1.85
C SER A 163 -1.28 -33.87 -1.99
N TRP A 164 -1.29 -32.56 -1.73
CA TRP A 164 -0.13 -31.69 -1.95
C TRP A 164 0.78 -31.56 -0.73
N TYR A 165 0.17 -31.53 0.46
CA TYR A 165 0.83 -31.27 1.75
C TYR A 165 0.83 -32.49 2.68
N GLY A 166 0.20 -33.61 2.30
CA GLY A 166 0.10 -34.84 3.08
C GLY A 166 -1.04 -34.85 4.10
N SER A 167 -1.35 -33.70 4.72
CA SER A 167 -2.51 -33.55 5.61
C SER A 167 -2.98 -32.09 5.69
N LEU A 168 -4.19 -31.90 6.20
CA LEU A 168 -4.73 -30.56 6.51
C LEU A 168 -3.93 -29.86 7.63
N ASP A 169 -3.40 -30.64 8.57
CA ASP A 169 -2.57 -30.12 9.66
C ASP A 169 -1.22 -29.63 9.14
N ALA A 170 -0.57 -30.41 8.28
CA ALA A 170 0.71 -30.02 7.66
C ALA A 170 0.57 -28.74 6.83
N PHE A 171 -0.55 -28.56 6.13
CA PHE A 171 -0.83 -27.31 5.43
C PHE A 171 -1.06 -26.14 6.40
N SER A 172 -1.80 -26.35 7.50
CA SER A 172 -2.01 -25.30 8.50
C SER A 172 -0.70 -24.90 9.19
N GLU A 173 0.19 -25.86 9.48
CA GLU A 173 1.54 -25.62 9.97
C GLU A 173 2.40 -24.86 8.96
N TYR A 174 2.32 -25.19 7.68
CA TYR A 174 2.97 -24.44 6.62
C TYR A 174 2.53 -22.96 6.61
N VAL A 175 1.23 -22.69 6.76
CA VAL A 175 0.68 -21.33 6.79
C VAL A 175 1.16 -20.58 8.04
N ARG A 176 1.12 -21.22 9.22
CA ARG A 176 1.55 -20.64 10.50
C ARG A 176 3.07 -20.42 10.59
N GLY A 177 3.87 -21.22 9.89
CA GLY A 177 5.33 -21.17 9.93
C GLY A 177 5.92 -20.50 8.68
N PRO A 178 6.42 -21.27 7.69
CA PRO A 178 7.13 -20.73 6.53
C PRO A 178 6.41 -19.60 5.80
N PHE A 179 5.11 -19.76 5.51
CA PHE A 179 4.35 -18.73 4.82
C PHE A 179 4.23 -17.46 5.64
N ARG A 180 3.95 -17.57 6.94
CA ARG A 180 3.92 -16.43 7.84
C ARG A 180 5.25 -15.68 7.84
N GLU A 181 6.38 -16.38 7.83
CA GLU A 181 7.69 -15.74 7.77
C GLU A 181 7.91 -14.99 6.46
N ASP A 182 7.54 -15.59 5.33
CA ASP A 182 7.58 -14.94 4.01
C ASP A 182 6.74 -13.65 3.97
N VAL A 183 5.59 -13.66 4.63
CA VAL A 183 4.63 -12.56 4.65
C VAL A 183 5.03 -11.46 5.64
N LEU A 184 5.45 -11.86 6.84
CA LEU A 184 5.84 -10.92 7.87
C LEU A 184 7.25 -10.36 7.64
N GLY A 185 8.12 -11.04 6.88
CA GLY A 185 9.47 -10.57 6.54
C GLY A 185 9.47 -9.15 5.96
N PRO A 186 8.73 -8.88 4.88
CA PRO A 186 8.56 -7.52 4.33
C PRO A 186 7.90 -6.53 5.29
N LEU A 187 7.05 -7.00 6.21
CA LEU A 187 6.36 -6.17 7.20
C LEU A 187 7.20 -5.90 8.47
N ARG A 188 8.34 -6.60 8.63
CA ARG A 188 9.25 -6.51 9.77
C ARG A 188 10.29 -5.40 9.59
N THR A 189 10.62 -4.98 8.37
CA THR A 189 11.47 -3.80 8.16
C THR A 189 10.72 -2.55 8.61
N PRO A 190 11.09 -1.96 9.76
CA PRO A 190 10.39 -0.79 10.28
C PRO A 190 10.70 0.41 9.37
N GLY A 191 9.69 1.22 9.06
CA GLY A 191 9.88 2.51 8.40
C GLY A 191 10.19 2.52 6.90
N SER A 192 10.14 1.39 6.19
CA SER A 192 10.43 1.38 4.74
C SER A 192 9.16 1.61 3.91
N ILE A 193 8.78 2.89 3.75
CA ILE A 193 7.91 3.27 2.63
C ILE A 193 8.68 2.91 1.35
N PRO A 194 8.14 2.07 0.44
CA PRO A 194 8.81 1.80 -0.83
C PRO A 194 9.17 3.09 -1.55
N PHE A 195 10.38 3.18 -2.09
CA PHE A 195 10.91 4.39 -2.72
C PHE A 195 9.96 5.00 -3.76
N GLY A 196 9.25 4.16 -4.52
CA GLY A 196 8.23 4.62 -5.47
C GLY A 196 7.13 5.50 -4.83
N TYR A 197 6.65 5.15 -3.63
CA TYR A 197 5.68 5.97 -2.91
C TYR A 197 6.29 7.28 -2.42
N ILE A 198 7.57 7.29 -2.01
CA ILE A 198 8.27 8.53 -1.65
C ILE A 198 8.36 9.46 -2.86
N CYS A 199 8.71 8.93 -4.04
CA CYS A 199 8.74 9.70 -5.28
C CYS A 199 7.37 10.32 -5.60
N VAL A 200 6.30 9.53 -5.52
CA VAL A 200 4.92 10.01 -5.75
C VAL A 200 4.56 11.11 -4.76
N LEU A 201 4.87 10.93 -3.48
CA LEU A 201 4.57 11.94 -2.45
C LEU A 201 5.42 13.21 -2.59
N ALA A 202 6.59 13.13 -3.24
CA ALA A 202 7.46 14.27 -3.48
C ALA A 202 7.03 15.11 -4.70
N THR A 203 6.15 14.60 -5.59
CA THR A 203 5.78 15.32 -6.81
C THR A 203 5.07 16.66 -6.58
N PRO A 204 4.14 16.82 -5.60
CA PRO A 204 3.47 18.11 -5.39
C PRO A 204 4.48 19.21 -5.00
N LEU A 205 5.39 18.88 -4.08
CA LEU A 205 6.45 19.78 -3.62
C LEU A 205 7.45 20.09 -4.74
N THR A 206 7.83 19.07 -5.51
CA THR A 206 8.75 19.26 -6.65
C THR A 206 8.12 20.16 -7.71
N SER A 207 6.83 19.97 -8.02
CA SER A 207 6.08 20.83 -8.94
C SER A 207 6.09 22.29 -8.47
N LEU A 208 5.82 22.53 -7.18
CA LEU A 208 5.90 23.87 -6.58
C LEU A 208 7.28 24.51 -6.75
N CYS A 209 8.35 23.74 -6.50
CA CYS A 209 9.72 24.25 -6.61
C CYS A 209 10.14 24.50 -8.07
N LEU A 210 9.72 23.64 -9.01
CA LEU A 210 10.03 23.80 -10.43
C LEU A 210 9.35 25.03 -11.02
N GLU A 211 8.11 25.33 -10.64
CA GLU A 211 7.42 26.57 -11.04
C GLU A 211 8.14 27.82 -10.51
N GLY A 212 8.65 27.78 -9.27
CA GLY A 212 9.48 28.86 -8.72
C GLY A 212 10.80 29.04 -9.48
N LEU A 213 11.44 27.95 -9.89
CA LEU A 213 12.63 27.99 -10.74
C LEU A 213 12.32 28.58 -12.12
N LEU A 214 11.23 28.17 -12.75
CA LEU A 214 10.78 28.73 -14.04
C LEU A 214 10.52 30.23 -13.94
N ALA A 215 9.92 30.70 -12.83
CA ALA A 215 9.72 32.12 -12.59
C ALA A 215 11.04 32.90 -12.47
N LEU A 216 12.08 32.32 -11.86
CA LEU A 216 13.41 32.94 -11.79
C LEU A 216 14.10 32.96 -13.16
N LEU A 217 13.99 31.88 -13.92
CA LEU A 217 14.59 31.76 -15.26
C LEU A 217 13.97 32.72 -16.29
N LYS A 218 12.68 33.06 -16.13
CA LYS A 218 11.98 33.99 -17.01
C LYS A 218 12.21 35.47 -16.67
N ASN A 219 12.73 35.79 -15.49
CA ASN A 219 12.98 37.17 -15.10
C ASN A 219 14.37 37.61 -15.59
N ASP A 220 14.37 38.51 -16.56
CA ASP A 220 15.60 39.12 -17.07
C ASP A 220 16.31 39.89 -15.94
N GLY A 221 17.62 39.62 -15.77
CA GLY A 221 18.46 40.32 -14.79
C GLY A 221 18.65 39.60 -13.44
N VAL A 222 18.09 38.41 -13.24
CA VAL A 222 18.38 37.59 -12.04
C VAL A 222 19.81 37.02 -12.13
N PRO A 223 20.69 37.27 -11.13
CA PRO A 223 22.04 36.69 -11.12
C PRO A 223 22.01 35.15 -11.10
N THR A 224 22.91 34.51 -11.86
CA THR A 224 23.05 33.03 -11.91
C THR A 224 23.28 32.41 -10.53
N GLN A 225 23.94 33.14 -9.64
CA GLN A 225 24.14 32.73 -8.24
C GLN A 225 22.81 32.51 -7.50
N ASN A 226 21.79 33.32 -7.77
CA ASN A 226 20.48 33.18 -7.13
C ASN A 226 19.71 31.96 -7.68
N ILE A 227 19.84 31.68 -8.97
CA ILE A 227 19.24 30.50 -9.61
C ILE A 227 19.86 29.22 -9.03
N LEU A 228 21.19 29.19 -8.90
CA LEU A 228 21.92 28.07 -8.29
C LEU A 228 21.56 27.91 -6.80
N ALA A 229 21.53 29.02 -6.04
CA ALA A 229 21.15 29.01 -4.64
C ALA A 229 19.72 28.49 -4.44
N TYR A 230 18.76 28.92 -5.27
CA TYR A 230 17.39 28.43 -5.24
C TYR A 230 17.32 26.93 -5.55
N SER A 231 18.04 26.48 -6.59
CA SER A 231 18.06 25.07 -6.99
C SER A 231 18.62 24.17 -5.87
N LEU A 232 19.74 24.55 -5.26
CA LEU A 232 20.36 23.79 -4.17
C LEU A 232 19.52 23.82 -2.89
N SER A 233 19.01 24.99 -2.49
CA SER A 233 18.26 25.14 -1.24
C SER A 233 16.84 24.60 -1.31
N THR A 234 16.15 24.79 -2.43
CA THR A 234 14.70 24.60 -2.50
C THR A 234 14.35 23.32 -3.26
N ILE A 235 15.07 22.97 -4.33
CA ILE A 235 14.81 21.74 -5.10
C ILE A 235 15.54 20.54 -4.49
N LEU A 236 16.81 20.69 -4.09
CA LEU A 236 17.54 19.56 -3.49
C LEU A 236 17.19 19.39 -2.01
N ALA A 237 17.23 20.46 -1.21
CA ALA A 237 17.06 20.28 0.24
C ALA A 237 15.64 19.88 0.64
N LEU A 238 14.59 20.47 0.04
CA LEU A 238 13.21 20.24 0.50
C LEU A 238 12.60 18.92 -0.01
N PRO A 239 12.34 18.71 -1.32
CA PRO A 239 11.66 17.51 -1.78
C PRO A 239 12.56 16.26 -1.85
N VAL A 240 13.89 16.41 -2.03
CA VAL A 240 14.80 15.25 -2.17
C VAL A 240 15.38 14.78 -0.83
N LEU A 241 15.73 15.71 0.06
CA LEU A 241 16.38 15.35 1.33
C LEU A 241 15.40 15.41 2.51
N TRP A 242 14.83 16.59 2.78
CA TRP A 242 14.05 16.85 3.98
C TRP A 242 12.74 16.08 4.03
N PHE A 243 11.96 16.13 2.94
CA PHE A 243 10.65 15.50 2.91
C PHE A 243 10.69 13.97 3.04
N PRO A 244 11.57 13.24 2.31
CA PRO A 244 11.75 11.81 2.53
C PRO A 244 12.22 11.48 3.94
N ALA A 245 13.17 12.25 4.48
CA ALA A 245 13.65 12.06 5.85
C ALA A 245 12.52 12.24 6.89
N LEU A 246 11.68 13.26 6.71
CA LEU A 246 10.52 13.51 7.57
C LEU A 246 9.48 12.39 7.47
N LEU A 247 9.18 11.91 6.26
CA LEU A 247 8.26 10.78 6.06
C LEU A 247 8.75 9.51 6.76
N VAL A 248 10.03 9.15 6.56
CA VAL A 248 10.64 7.99 7.20
C VAL A 248 10.62 8.15 8.73
N PHE A 249 10.96 9.34 9.23
CA PHE A 249 10.91 9.65 10.65
C PHE A 249 9.50 9.53 11.23
N LEU A 250 8.48 10.07 10.55
CA LEU A 250 7.08 9.98 10.98
C LEU A 250 6.61 8.54 11.05
N VAL A 251 6.89 7.72 10.02
CA VAL A 251 6.53 6.30 10.04
C VAL A 251 7.25 5.59 11.19
N PHE A 252 8.55 5.83 11.37
CA PHE A 252 9.32 5.26 12.46
C PHE A 252 8.73 5.58 13.84
N VAL A 253 8.35 6.85 14.08
CA VAL A 253 7.70 7.29 15.32
C VAL A 253 6.33 6.63 15.48
N CYS A 254 5.50 6.60 14.43
CA CYS A 254 4.19 5.96 14.46
C CYS A 254 4.30 4.48 14.85
N GLU A 255 5.26 3.74 14.26
CA GLU A 255 5.48 2.33 14.59
C GLU A 255 5.98 2.14 16.03
N ARG A 256 6.91 2.97 16.52
CA ARG A 256 7.43 2.92 17.89
C ARG A 256 6.39 3.26 18.95
N CYS A 257 5.56 4.27 18.71
CA CYS A 257 4.45 4.60 19.60
C CYS A 257 3.40 3.49 19.64
N ALA A 258 3.22 2.78 18.52
CA ALA A 258 2.28 1.69 18.42
C ALA A 258 2.75 0.40 19.12
N THR A 259 4.05 0.12 19.15
CA THR A 259 4.62 -1.03 19.88
C THR A 259 4.66 -0.81 21.39
N ARG A 260 4.95 0.42 21.87
CA ARG A 260 4.95 0.74 23.31
C ARG A 260 3.59 0.58 24.00
N ARG A 261 2.48 0.62 23.26
CA ARG A 261 1.14 0.33 23.83
C ARG A 261 0.88 -1.17 24.07
N GLN A 262 1.84 -2.04 23.76
CA GLN A 262 1.69 -3.50 23.86
C GLN A 262 2.51 -4.13 25.00
N SER A 263 3.37 -3.35 25.67
CA SER A 263 4.10 -3.73 26.89
C SER A 263 3.48 -3.07 28.11
#